data_AF-A0A4U9DE06-F1
#
_entry.id   AF-A0A4U9DE06-F1
#
_cell.length_a   1.000
_cell.length_b   1.000
_cell.length_c   1.000
_cell.angle_alpha   90.00
_cell.angle_beta   90.00
_cell.angle_gamma   90.00
#
_symmetry.space_group_name_H-M   'P 1'
#
loop_
_entity.id
_entity.type
_entity.pdbx_description
1 polymer ?
#
loop_
_entity_poly.entity_id
_entity_poly.type
_entity_poly.pdbx_seq_one_letter_code
_entity_poly.pdbx_strand_id
1 'polypeptide(L)' 'MLAFVINLFDLGGEQRLDKLGISSYSLVPFPGH' A
#
# COMPACT_ATOMS: atom_id res chain seq x y z
N MET A 1 3.55 5.15 -10.42
CA MET A 1 4.00 4.99 -9.03
C MET A 1 3.13 5.90 -8.17
N LEU A 2 2.46 5.34 -7.15
CA LEU A 2 1.64 6.09 -6.19
C LEU A 2 2.40 6.22 -4.87
N ALA A 3 2.23 7.36 -4.19
CA ALA A 3 2.82 7.62 -2.90
C ALA A 3 1.73 7.87 -1.85
N PHE A 4 1.89 7.25 -0.68
CA PHE A 4 0.97 7.35 0.44
C PHE A 4 1.75 7.75 1.71
N VAL A 5 1.11 8.47 2.62
CA VAL A 5 1.72 8.74 3.94
C VAL A 5 1.63 7.50 4.82
N ILE A 6 0.49 6.79 4.77
CA ILE A 6 0.20 5.61 5.59
C ILE A 6 -0.14 4.42 4.69
N ASN A 7 0.36 3.23 5.02
CA ASN A 7 -0.08 1.97 4.43
C ASN A 7 -0.65 1.05 5.53
N LEU A 8 -1.92 0.66 5.35
CA LEU A 8 -2.57 -0.39 6.13
C LEU A 8 -2.26 -1.73 5.46
N PHE A 9 -1.08 -2.27 5.78
CA PHE A 9 -0.46 -3.36 5.02
C PHE A 9 -1.24 -4.68 5.08
N ASP A 10 -2.09 -4.84 6.08
CA ASP A 10 -2.95 -6.00 6.32
C ASP A 10 -4.24 -5.99 5.49
N LEU A 11 -4.64 -4.84 4.93
CA LEU A 11 -5.86 -4.70 4.12
C LEU A 11 -5.69 -5.11 2.64
N GLY A 12 -4.51 -5.55 2.23
CA GLY A 12 -4.32 -6.11 0.89
C GLY A 12 -4.17 -5.08 -0.25
N GLY A 13 -4.15 -3.78 0.07
CA GLY A 13 -4.19 -2.70 -0.92
C GLY A 13 -2.97 -2.66 -1.84
N GLU A 14 -1.79 -2.80 -1.27
CA GLU A 14 -0.51 -2.86 -2.00
C GLU A 14 -0.48 -4.02 -3.00
N GLN A 15 -0.84 -5.25 -2.59
CA GLN A 15 -0.84 -6.39 -3.52
C GLN A 15 -1.88 -6.24 -4.63
N ARG A 16 -2.99 -5.53 -4.39
CA ARG A 16 -3.98 -5.22 -5.43
C ARG A 16 -3.43 -4.23 -6.44
N LEU A 17 -2.68 -3.22 -6.00
CA LEU A 17 -2.04 -2.24 -6.88
C LEU A 17 -0.91 -2.86 -7.70
N ASP A 18 -0.11 -3.73 -7.10
CA ASP A 18 0.96 -4.47 -7.79
C ASP A 18 0.41 -5.33 -8.95
N LYS A 19 -0.75 -5.98 -8.76
CA LYS A 19 -1.44 -6.74 -9.83
C LYS A 19 -1.88 -5.88 -11.01
N LEU A 20 -2.04 -4.57 -10.82
CA LEU A 20 -2.33 -3.60 -11.88
C LEU A 20 -1.07 -3.00 -12.50
N GLY A 21 0.12 -3.45 -12.08
CA GLY A 21 1.41 -2.87 -12.49
C GLY A 21 1.68 -1.50 -11.85
N ILE A 22 0.95 -1.16 -10.77
CA ILE A 22 1.09 0.11 -10.06
C ILE A 22 1.94 -0.11 -8.82
N SER A 23 3.18 0.35 -8.87
CA SER A 23 4.03 0.41 -7.67
C SER A 23 3.51 1.46 -6.68
N SER A 24 3.39 1.06 -5.41
CA SER A 24 3.09 1.92 -4.27
C SER A 24 4.31 2.15 -3.38
N TYR A 25 4.46 3.37 -2.86
CA TYR A 25 5.41 3.73 -1.82
C TYR A 25 4.65 4.31 -0.63
N SER A 26 5.05 3.95 0.59
CA SER A 26 4.44 4.48 1.81
C SER A 26 5.48 4.89 2.84
N LEU A 27 5.23 6.03 3.51
CA LEU A 27 6.15 6.57 4.52
C LEU A 27 6.07 5.81 5.85
N VAL A 28 4.86 5.44 6.28
CA VAL A 28 4.64 4.74 7.56
C VAL A 28 3.69 3.55 7.37
N PRO A 29 4.14 2.31 7.63
CA PRO A 29 3.25 1.16 7.70
C PRO A 29 2.55 1.12 9.07
N PHE A 30 1.24 0.87 9.08
CA PHE A 30 0.44 0.66 10.29
C PHE A 30 -0.42 -0.61 10.14
N PRO A 31 -0.63 -1.39 11.21
CA PRO A 31 -1.66 -2.41 11.21
C PRO A 31 -3.05 -1.74 11.25
N GLY A 32 -4.01 -2.28 10.51
CA GLY A 32 -5.39 -1.81 10.43
C GLY A 32 -6.35 -2.98 10.62
N HIS A 33 -6.53 -3.41 11.88
CA HIS A 33 -7.65 -4.27 12.27
C HIS A 33 -8.97 -3.51 12.24
#